data_AF-A0A2V5PPQ6-F1
#
_entry.id   AF-A0A2V5PPQ6-F1
#
_cell.length_a   1.000
_cell.length_b   1.000
_cell.length_c   1.000
_cell.angle_alpha   90.00
_cell.angle_beta   90.00
_cell.angle_gamma   90.00
#
_symmetry.space_group_name_H-M   'P 1'
#
loop_
_entity.id
_entity.type
_entity.pdbx_description
1 polymer ?
#
loop_
_entity_poly.entity_id
_entity_poly.type
_entity_poly.pdbx_seq_one_letter_code
_entity_poly.pdbx_strand_id
1 'polypeptide(L)'
;TVADPPAIYSASFSTGAIDINNALASFSSRGPSTFYTPNLLKPNVSAPGVSVRSTLRTNDTTYGSMSGTSMAGPHVAGVVALLWSARPQLVRDIAATKTILQNTANPNVTVSAQTCGGTPSSQIPNNSFGYGRVDALAAVNAVGASTPTPTPPVTPTPTV
;
A
#
# COMPACT_ATOMS: atom_id res chain seq x y z
N THR A 1 9.17 4.31 -20.05
CA THR A 1 8.61 4.79 -18.76
C THR A 1 7.17 5.17 -19.00
N VAL A 2 6.24 4.79 -18.12
CA VAL A 2 4.83 5.20 -18.23
C VAL A 2 4.75 6.66 -17.76
N ALA A 3 4.22 7.55 -18.60
CA ALA A 3 3.86 8.90 -18.19
C ALA A 3 2.57 8.82 -17.37
N ASP A 4 2.53 9.51 -16.24
CA ASP A 4 1.36 9.61 -15.35
C ASP A 4 0.72 8.27 -14.92
N PRO A 5 1.48 7.33 -14.32
CA PRO A 5 0.89 6.08 -13.87
C PRO A 5 -0.12 6.34 -12.75
N PRO A 6 -1.29 5.67 -12.73
CA PRO A 6 -2.36 5.95 -11.77
C PRO A 6 -1.94 5.94 -10.29
N ALA A 7 -0.87 5.22 -9.96
CA ALA A 7 -0.32 5.12 -8.62
C ALA A 7 0.14 6.47 -8.03
N ILE A 8 0.46 7.48 -8.87
CA ILE A 8 0.97 8.79 -8.42
C ILE A 8 -0.13 9.71 -7.86
N TYR A 9 -1.40 9.43 -8.17
CA TYR A 9 -2.53 10.25 -7.76
C TYR A 9 -2.93 10.03 -6.29
N SER A 10 -3.45 11.08 -5.65
CA SER A 10 -3.96 11.04 -4.27
C SER A 10 -5.19 10.13 -4.11
N ALA A 11 -6.02 10.08 -5.16
CA ALA A 11 -7.21 9.23 -5.21
C ALA A 11 -6.85 7.73 -5.16
N SER A 12 -5.71 7.34 -5.75
CA SER A 12 -5.26 5.95 -5.80
C SER A 12 -4.62 5.50 -4.48
N PHE A 13 -4.89 4.27 -4.07
CA PHE A 13 -4.17 3.61 -2.98
C PHE A 13 -3.10 2.69 -3.57
N SER A 14 -1.85 3.12 -3.51
CA SER A 14 -0.73 2.43 -4.15
C SER A 14 -0.03 1.47 -3.20
N THR A 15 0.45 0.34 -3.73
CA THR A 15 1.21 -0.65 -2.96
C THR A 15 2.60 -0.90 -3.54
N GLY A 16 3.58 -1.03 -2.65
CA GLY A 16 4.88 -1.62 -2.94
C GLY A 16 4.84 -3.16 -2.87
N ALA A 17 5.91 -3.80 -3.30
CA ALA A 17 6.08 -5.25 -3.25
C ALA A 17 7.21 -5.65 -2.29
N ILE A 18 6.94 -6.61 -1.41
CA ILE A 18 7.94 -7.21 -0.51
C ILE A 18 8.02 -8.72 -0.73
N ASP A 19 9.13 -9.32 -0.29
CA ASP A 19 9.31 -10.77 -0.28
C ASP A 19 8.87 -11.42 1.06
N ILE A 20 9.09 -12.73 1.16
CA ILE A 20 8.72 -13.54 2.33
C ILE A 20 9.49 -13.15 3.61
N ASN A 21 10.65 -12.51 3.48
CA ASN A 21 11.45 -12.00 4.60
C ASN A 21 11.10 -10.54 4.94
N ASN A 22 10.02 -10.02 4.36
CA ASN A 22 9.63 -8.62 4.40
C ASN A 22 10.66 -7.67 3.80
N ALA A 23 11.55 -8.15 2.93
CA ALA A 23 12.46 -7.28 2.22
C ALA A 23 11.74 -6.60 1.05
N LEU A 24 11.93 -5.29 0.90
CA LEU A 24 11.41 -4.53 -0.23
C LEU A 24 12.04 -5.04 -1.52
N ALA A 25 11.19 -5.43 -2.48
CA ALA A 25 11.64 -5.96 -3.75
C ALA A 25 12.43 -4.89 -4.53
N SER A 26 13.51 -5.29 -5.18
CA SER A 26 14.36 -4.39 -5.98
C SER A 26 13.57 -3.66 -7.07
N PHE A 27 12.61 -4.35 -7.69
CA PHE A 27 11.72 -3.82 -8.72
C PHE A 27 10.57 -2.94 -8.18
N SER A 28 10.35 -2.90 -6.86
CA SER A 28 9.27 -2.08 -6.30
C SER A 28 9.55 -0.60 -6.57
N SER A 29 8.62 0.07 -7.23
CA SER A 29 8.72 1.52 -7.46
C SER A 29 8.65 2.28 -6.15
N ARG A 30 9.31 3.42 -6.13
CA ARG A 30 9.46 4.29 -4.96
C ARG A 30 8.92 5.67 -5.31
N GLY A 31 8.35 6.34 -4.32
CA GLY A 31 7.96 7.74 -4.45
C GLY A 31 9.12 8.69 -4.12
N PRO A 32 8.80 9.93 -3.74
CA PRO A 32 7.45 10.48 -3.64
C PRO A 32 6.83 10.70 -5.03
N SER A 33 5.52 10.91 -5.07
CA SER A 33 4.88 11.46 -6.26
C SER A 33 5.17 12.96 -6.35
N THR A 34 5.80 13.38 -7.44
CA THR A 34 6.12 14.78 -7.74
C THR A 34 5.00 15.50 -8.50
N PHE A 35 3.87 14.84 -8.72
CA PHE A 35 2.72 15.39 -9.45
C PHE A 35 1.99 16.50 -8.67
N TYR A 36 2.17 16.55 -7.35
CA TYR A 36 1.56 17.56 -6.48
C TYR A 36 2.64 18.36 -5.76
N THR A 37 2.28 19.57 -5.34
CA THR A 37 3.13 20.41 -4.47
C THR A 37 2.37 20.73 -3.17
N PRO A 38 2.84 20.27 -1.99
CA PRO A 38 4.03 19.44 -1.77
C PRO A 38 3.88 18.02 -2.32
N ASN A 39 5.03 17.36 -2.57
CA ASN A 39 5.09 15.98 -3.05
C ASN A 39 4.29 15.03 -2.16
N LEU A 40 3.62 14.04 -2.75
CA LEU A 40 2.85 13.04 -2.01
C LEU A 40 3.67 11.80 -1.66
N LEU A 41 3.48 11.31 -0.45
CA LEU A 41 4.05 10.04 -0.02
C LEU A 41 3.47 8.87 -0.82
N LYS A 42 4.35 8.12 -1.47
CA LYS A 42 4.03 6.92 -2.25
C LYS A 42 5.17 5.89 -2.11
N PRO A 43 4.88 4.57 -2.06
CA PRO A 43 3.55 3.96 -2.00
C PRO A 43 2.83 4.23 -0.66
N ASN A 44 1.55 3.85 -0.54
CA ASN A 44 0.81 3.99 0.72
C ASN A 44 1.19 2.87 1.70
N VAL A 45 1.23 1.64 1.22
CA VAL A 45 1.64 0.45 2.00
C VAL A 45 2.44 -0.48 1.09
N SER A 46 2.91 -1.59 1.62
CA SER A 46 3.50 -2.69 0.86
C SER A 46 2.79 -4.00 1.17
N ALA A 47 2.88 -4.96 0.25
CA ALA A 47 2.30 -6.29 0.43
C ALA A 47 3.18 -7.36 -0.26
N PRO A 48 2.99 -8.64 0.09
CA PRO A 48 3.70 -9.73 -0.57
C PRO A 48 3.52 -9.67 -2.09
N GLY A 49 4.64 -9.57 -2.80
CA GLY A 49 4.66 -9.42 -4.25
C GLY A 49 5.83 -10.15 -4.91
N VAL A 50 6.64 -10.91 -4.18
CA VAL A 50 7.74 -11.71 -4.73
C VAL A 50 7.40 -13.19 -4.58
N SER A 51 7.51 -13.94 -5.68
CA SER A 51 7.27 -15.40 -5.73
C SER A 51 5.91 -15.81 -5.15
N VAL A 52 4.88 -14.99 -5.37
CA VAL A 52 3.53 -15.23 -4.87
C VAL A 52 2.87 -16.31 -5.72
N ARG A 53 2.50 -17.43 -5.09
CA ARG A 53 1.80 -18.54 -5.74
C ARG A 53 0.33 -18.17 -5.98
N SER A 54 -0.10 -18.23 -7.23
CA SER A 54 -1.48 -17.95 -7.64
C SER A 54 -1.90 -18.84 -8.81
N THR A 55 -3.18 -18.79 -9.19
CA THR A 55 -3.74 -19.51 -10.34
C THR A 55 -3.18 -18.96 -11.64
N LEU A 56 -2.89 -19.84 -12.61
CA LEU A 56 -2.47 -19.46 -13.96
C LEU A 56 -3.55 -19.78 -14.98
N ARG A 57 -3.60 -19.01 -16.07
CA ARG A 57 -4.58 -19.15 -17.16
C ARG A 57 -4.41 -20.40 -18.04
N THR A 58 -3.52 -21.32 -17.68
CA THR A 58 -3.20 -22.50 -18.48
C THR A 58 -4.34 -23.53 -18.43
N ASN A 59 -4.88 -23.79 -17.23
CA ASN A 59 -6.07 -24.62 -16.98
C ASN A 59 -6.56 -24.42 -15.53
N ASP A 60 -7.69 -25.05 -15.17
CA ASP A 60 -8.38 -24.88 -13.87
C ASP A 60 -7.61 -25.36 -12.64
N THR A 61 -6.53 -26.13 -12.83
CA THR A 61 -5.73 -26.70 -11.72
C THR A 61 -4.32 -26.14 -11.66
N THR A 62 -3.93 -25.29 -12.61
CA THR A 62 -2.55 -24.79 -12.70
C THR A 62 -2.32 -23.64 -11.73
N TYR A 63 -1.28 -23.78 -10.92
CA TYR A 63 -0.74 -22.72 -10.09
C TYR A 63 0.73 -22.48 -10.46
N GLY A 64 1.17 -21.24 -10.29
CA GLY A 64 2.56 -20.86 -10.42
C GLY A 64 2.89 -19.66 -9.55
N SER A 65 4.17 -19.40 -9.38
CA SER A 65 4.64 -18.25 -8.61
C SER A 65 5.07 -17.13 -9.55
N MET A 66 4.59 -15.92 -9.27
CA MET A 66 4.95 -14.72 -10.01
C MET A 66 5.40 -13.61 -9.07
N SER A 67 6.21 -12.70 -9.60
CA SER A 67 6.72 -11.53 -8.88
C SER A 67 6.27 -10.25 -9.56
N GLY A 68 5.79 -9.30 -8.77
CA GLY A 68 5.38 -7.98 -9.22
C GLY A 68 4.53 -7.25 -8.18
N THR A 69 4.49 -5.93 -8.28
CA THR A 69 3.46 -5.13 -7.59
C THR A 69 2.05 -5.51 -8.06
N SER A 70 1.91 -6.12 -9.26
CA SER A 70 0.67 -6.77 -9.73
C SER A 70 0.21 -7.95 -8.86
N MET A 71 1.05 -8.52 -8.01
CA MET A 71 0.68 -9.53 -7.02
C MET A 71 0.40 -8.88 -5.65
N ALA A 72 1.14 -7.83 -5.31
CA ALA A 72 0.90 -7.04 -4.10
C ALA A 72 -0.46 -6.29 -4.14
N GLY A 73 -0.84 -5.76 -5.32
CA GLY A 73 -2.11 -5.07 -5.56
C GLY A 73 -3.36 -5.87 -5.16
N PRO A 74 -3.60 -7.05 -5.76
CA PRO A 74 -4.73 -7.90 -5.38
C PRO A 74 -4.63 -8.40 -3.94
N HIS A 75 -3.43 -8.54 -3.36
CA HIS A 75 -3.29 -8.85 -1.93
C HIS A 75 -3.91 -7.76 -1.06
N VAL A 76 -3.57 -6.48 -1.28
CA VAL A 76 -4.18 -5.35 -0.55
C VAL A 76 -5.68 -5.25 -0.83
N ALA A 77 -6.12 -5.48 -2.06
CA ALA A 77 -7.54 -5.50 -2.39
C ALA A 77 -8.31 -6.59 -1.62
N GLY A 78 -7.71 -7.78 -1.46
CA GLY A 78 -8.25 -8.84 -0.62
C GLY A 78 -8.35 -8.45 0.86
N VAL A 79 -7.35 -7.73 1.39
CA VAL A 79 -7.41 -7.20 2.76
C VAL A 79 -8.55 -6.19 2.92
N VAL A 80 -8.76 -5.29 1.95
CA VAL A 80 -9.91 -4.36 1.96
C VAL A 80 -11.23 -5.13 1.95
N ALA A 81 -11.37 -6.14 1.09
CA ALA A 81 -12.57 -6.96 1.01
C ALA A 81 -12.86 -7.68 2.33
N LEU A 82 -11.83 -8.23 2.98
CA LEU A 82 -11.95 -8.87 4.29
C LEU A 82 -12.35 -7.87 5.37
N LEU A 83 -11.72 -6.69 5.40
CA LEU A 83 -12.07 -5.63 6.33
C LEU A 83 -13.54 -5.22 6.17
N TRP A 84 -14.00 -4.99 4.95
CA TRP A 84 -15.38 -4.62 4.66
C TRP A 84 -16.38 -5.73 4.96
N SER A 85 -16.00 -7.00 4.75
CA SER A 85 -16.84 -8.13 5.15
C SER A 85 -17.00 -8.23 6.67
N ALA A 86 -15.93 -7.98 7.43
CA ALA A 86 -15.94 -8.03 8.88
C ALA A 86 -16.58 -6.77 9.52
N ARG A 87 -16.47 -5.62 8.83
CA ARG A 87 -16.92 -4.30 9.28
C ARG A 87 -17.73 -3.60 8.17
N PRO A 88 -18.98 -4.04 7.91
CA PRO A 88 -19.78 -3.54 6.80
C PRO A 88 -20.02 -2.02 6.82
N GLN A 89 -19.94 -1.37 7.97
CA GLN A 89 -20.05 0.09 8.10
C GLN A 89 -18.93 0.86 7.37
N LEU A 90 -17.80 0.21 7.05
CA LEU A 90 -16.70 0.80 6.29
C LEU A 90 -16.89 0.69 4.77
N VAL A 91 -17.88 -0.07 4.31
CA VAL A 91 -18.17 -0.21 2.88
C VAL A 91 -18.46 1.17 2.29
N ARG A 92 -17.71 1.53 1.24
CA ARG A 92 -17.73 2.86 0.58
C ARG A 92 -17.15 4.01 1.40
N ASP A 93 -16.78 3.82 2.67
CA ASP A 93 -15.98 4.79 3.41
C ASP A 93 -14.49 4.64 3.05
N ILE A 94 -14.14 5.21 1.90
CA ILE A 94 -12.78 5.11 1.35
C ILE A 94 -11.77 5.83 2.25
N ALA A 95 -12.15 6.96 2.85
CA ALA A 95 -11.25 7.73 3.69
C ALA A 95 -10.89 6.95 4.96
N ALA A 96 -11.89 6.43 5.68
CA ALA A 96 -11.65 5.60 6.87
C ALA A 96 -10.87 4.33 6.52
N THR A 97 -11.22 3.67 5.41
CA THR A 97 -10.51 2.46 4.95
C THR A 97 -9.02 2.73 4.70
N LYS A 98 -8.69 3.82 3.99
CA LYS A 98 -7.29 4.23 3.76
C LYS A 98 -6.57 4.51 5.07
N THR A 99 -7.20 5.23 5.98
CA THR A 99 -6.61 5.58 7.28
C THR A 99 -6.33 4.35 8.12
N ILE A 100 -7.28 3.42 8.22
CA ILE A 100 -7.11 2.17 8.97
C ILE A 100 -5.94 1.38 8.40
N LEU A 101 -5.91 1.13 7.09
CA LEU A 101 -4.84 0.33 6.48
C LEU A 101 -3.44 0.95 6.67
N GLN A 102 -3.32 2.27 6.64
CA GLN A 102 -2.04 2.97 6.88
C GLN A 102 -1.64 2.90 8.36
N ASN A 103 -2.57 3.16 9.27
CA ASN A 103 -2.28 3.20 10.71
C ASN A 103 -2.04 1.80 11.32
N THR A 104 -2.57 0.76 10.71
CA THR A 104 -2.38 -0.63 11.17
C THR A 104 -1.33 -1.39 10.38
N ALA A 105 -0.67 -0.75 9.41
CA ALA A 105 0.40 -1.39 8.65
C ALA A 105 1.57 -1.77 9.59
N ASN A 106 2.13 -2.95 9.37
CA ASN A 106 3.27 -3.43 10.13
C ASN A 106 4.57 -2.79 9.58
N PRO A 107 5.29 -1.98 10.36
CA PRO A 107 6.47 -1.27 9.88
C PRO A 107 7.71 -2.16 9.70
N ASN A 108 7.65 -3.44 10.09
CA ASN A 108 8.75 -4.39 9.99
C ASN A 108 8.98 -4.83 8.52
N VAL A 109 9.49 -3.90 7.73
CA VAL A 109 9.90 -4.07 6.33
C VAL A 109 11.39 -3.79 6.23
N THR A 110 12.13 -4.77 5.73
CA THR A 110 13.57 -4.68 5.52
C THR A 110 13.85 -3.92 4.23
N VAL A 111 14.73 -2.92 4.30
CA VAL A 111 15.11 -2.10 3.15
C VAL A 111 16.60 -1.83 3.15
N SER A 112 17.18 -1.69 1.95
CA SER A 112 18.49 -1.08 1.82
C SER A 112 18.44 0.37 2.28
N ALA A 113 19.48 0.84 2.97
CA ALA A 113 19.62 2.24 3.33
C ALA A 113 19.63 3.10 2.06
N GLN A 114 18.62 3.97 1.93
CA GLN A 114 18.47 4.91 0.83
C GLN A 114 17.60 6.09 1.29
N THR A 115 17.61 7.16 0.50
CA THR A 115 16.80 8.36 0.73
C THR A 115 16.01 8.65 -0.53
N CYS A 116 14.69 8.74 -0.42
CA CYS A 116 13.79 8.99 -1.54
C CYS A 116 12.98 10.26 -1.26
N GLY A 117 13.14 11.29 -2.10
CA GLY A 117 12.46 12.58 -1.92
C GLY A 117 12.79 13.28 -0.61
N GLY A 118 14.02 13.13 -0.12
CA GLY A 118 14.47 13.70 1.16
C GLY A 118 14.11 12.88 2.40
N THR A 119 13.36 11.78 2.27
CA THR A 119 12.99 10.90 3.39
C THR A 119 13.84 9.63 3.41
N PRO A 120 14.62 9.35 4.46
CA PRO A 120 15.34 8.09 4.64
C PRO A 120 14.37 6.91 4.74
N SER A 121 14.72 5.75 4.19
CA SER A 121 13.86 4.56 4.28
C SER A 121 13.76 3.95 5.69
N SER A 122 14.55 4.43 6.65
CA SER A 122 14.42 4.08 8.07
C SER A 122 13.31 4.85 8.79
N GLN A 123 12.86 5.99 8.24
CA GLN A 123 11.74 6.76 8.79
C GLN A 123 10.41 6.12 8.40
N ILE A 124 9.40 6.17 9.27
CA ILE A 124 8.06 5.66 8.95
C ILE A 124 7.04 6.80 9.14
N PRO A 125 6.16 7.04 8.15
CA PRO A 125 6.15 6.45 6.82
C PRO A 125 7.30 6.98 5.94
N ASN A 126 7.63 6.28 4.84
CA ASN A 126 8.61 6.73 3.85
C ASN A 126 8.18 6.46 2.40
N ASN A 127 8.96 7.01 1.46
CA ASN A 127 8.76 6.89 0.03
C ASN A 127 9.25 5.55 -0.58
N SER A 128 9.67 4.59 0.23
CA SER A 128 10.11 3.26 -0.24
C SER A 128 9.02 2.22 -0.07
N PHE A 129 8.51 2.03 1.15
CA PHE A 129 7.49 1.03 1.46
C PHE A 129 6.17 1.62 2.01
N GLY A 130 6.09 2.94 2.16
CA GLY A 130 4.93 3.62 2.72
C GLY A 130 4.87 3.50 4.24
N TYR A 131 3.69 3.17 4.75
CA TYR A 131 3.45 2.98 6.19
C TYR A 131 3.90 1.60 6.71
N GLY A 132 4.17 0.64 5.82
CA GLY A 132 4.58 -0.71 6.21
C GLY A 132 3.89 -1.79 5.39
N ARG A 133 4.08 -3.05 5.78
CA ARG A 133 3.35 -4.19 5.25
C ARG A 133 1.89 -4.14 5.70
N VAL A 134 0.95 -4.30 4.78
CA VAL A 134 -0.49 -4.38 5.12
C VAL A 134 -0.75 -5.51 6.14
N ASP A 135 -1.60 -5.25 7.12
CA ASP A 135 -1.97 -6.21 8.18
C ASP A 135 -3.50 -6.30 8.31
N ALA A 136 -4.06 -7.42 7.84
CA ALA A 136 -5.50 -7.63 7.81
C ALA A 136 -6.11 -7.76 9.22
N LEU A 137 -5.43 -8.47 10.13
CA LEU A 137 -5.92 -8.71 11.47
C LEU A 137 -5.92 -7.42 12.29
N ALA A 138 -4.82 -6.67 12.23
CA ALA A 138 -4.72 -5.37 12.89
C ALA A 138 -5.79 -4.39 12.36
N ALA A 139 -6.02 -4.38 11.04
CA ALA A 139 -7.06 -3.54 10.43
C ALA A 139 -8.47 -3.86 10.94
N VAL A 140 -8.85 -5.14 11.03
CA VAL A 140 -10.18 -5.55 11.52
C VAL A 140 -10.36 -5.22 13.02
N ASN A 141 -9.29 -5.34 13.79
CA ASN A 141 -9.30 -5.10 15.23
C ASN A 141 -9.29 -3.61 15.61
N ALA A 142 -8.77 -2.73 14.75
CA ALA A 142 -8.73 -1.29 15.00
C ALA A 142 -10.13 -0.63 15.02
N VAL A 143 -11.12 -1.26 14.39
CA VAL A 143 -12.49 -0.75 14.30
C VAL A 143 -13.24 -1.04 15.61
N GLY A 144 -13.05 -0.16 16.60
CA GLY A 144 -13.61 -0.29 17.96
C GLY A 144 -12.88 0.55 19.02
N ALA A 145 -11.62 0.93 18.76
CA ALA A 145 -10.96 1.99 19.49
C ALA A 145 -11.44 3.33 18.92
N SER A 146 -12.03 4.18 19.76
CA SER A 146 -12.57 5.51 19.43
C SER A 146 -11.78 6.18 18.30
N THR A 147 -12.34 6.16 17.09
CA THR A 147 -11.69 6.76 15.93
C THR A 147 -11.90 8.27 16.07
N PRO A 148 -10.84 9.08 16.28
CA PRO A 148 -11.01 10.52 16.21
C PRO A 148 -11.57 10.84 14.83
N THR A 149 -12.61 11.69 14.77
CA THR A 149 -13.16 12.20 13.52
C THR A 149 -12.01 12.71 12.66
N PRO A 150 -11.70 12.07 11.52
CA PRO A 150 -10.57 12.50 10.72
C PRO A 150 -10.87 13.89 10.15
N THR A 151 -10.03 14.86 10.51
CA THR A 151 -9.98 16.12 9.78
C THR A 151 -9.66 15.80 8.32
N PRO A 152 -10.47 16.25 7.35
CA PRO A 152 -10.19 16.01 5.93
C PRO A 152 -8.77 16.46 5.61
N PRO A 153 -7.91 15.59 5.05
CA PRO A 153 -6.64 16.03 4.52
C PRO A 153 -6.88 17.10 3.47
N VAL A 154 -6.14 18.22 3.55
CA VAL A 154 -6.17 19.25 2.51
C VAL A 154 -5.96 18.59 1.15
N THR A 155 -6.87 18.86 0.21
CA THR A 155 -6.76 18.31 -1.15
C THR A 155 -5.52 18.90 -1.80
N PRO A 156 -4.50 18.10 -2.13
CA PRO A 156 -3.29 18.62 -2.73
C PRO A 156 -3.58 19.11 -4.14
N THR A 157 -3.03 20.28 -4.50
CA THR A 157 -3.21 20.89 -5.83
C THR A 157 -2.28 20.21 -6.84
N PRO A 158 -2.80 19.74 -8.00
CA PRO A 158 -1.96 19.26 -9.10
C PRO A 158 -0.96 20.33 -9.54
N THR A 159 0.28 19.93 -9.81
CA THR A 159 1.23 20.79 -10.52
C THR A 159 0.84 20.75 -12.00
N VAL A 160 0.48 21.91 -12.58
CA VAL A 160 0.04 22.07 -13.98
C VAL A 160 1.17 21.74 -14.95
#